data_AF-A0A382A9S0-F1
#
_entry.id   AF-A0A382A9S0-F1
#
_cell.length_a   1.000
_cell.length_b   1.000
_cell.length_c   1.000
_cell.angle_alpha   90.00
_cell.angle_beta   90.00
_cell.angle_gamma   90.00
#
_symmetry.space_group_name_H-M   'P 1'
#
loop_
_entity.id
_entity.type
_entity.pdbx_description
1 polymer ?
#
loop_
_entity_poly.entity_id
_entity_poly.type
_entity_poly.pdbx_seq_one_letter_code
_entity_poly.pdbx_strand_id
1 'polypeptide(L)'
;MQSAVTDQVVKKLARRLGTSAQAIRMVTDPKTQNYRVYVQRQGRKKRLIEAPKVILKRIQRSLLDTTFSHEHPSTWSHGFCLGRSIFSHAVLHTRKDVVVTMDIKDFFPSVDSLKIHPVLRSFSPDESELQLMMQLVTRNGRLPQGAPTSPHLANLVFSPIDEAIARSVGTRWVYSRYADDLAFSGHDPVDMLIDTVSEIVLRNGFCIATKKTRVMRQHHRQKVTGLVVNRGLNLSREKRKNWRATLHRINTQGMEAAEPHCPFKLNGFAAFCKGLAKFKEAHA
;
A
#
# COMPACT_ATOMS: atom_id res chain seq x y z
N MET A 1 34.58 1.25 -1.17
CA MET A 1 34.68 2.40 -2.10
C MET A 1 33.27 2.80 -2.52
N GLN A 2 32.75 3.94 -2.03
CA GLN A 2 31.55 4.53 -2.62
C GLN A 2 31.96 5.15 -3.96
N SER A 3 31.52 4.59 -5.09
CA SER A 3 31.73 5.27 -6.37
C SER A 3 30.98 6.59 -6.34
N ALA A 4 31.68 7.73 -6.43
CA ALA A 4 31.01 9.02 -6.49
C ALA A 4 30.09 9.07 -7.71
N VAL A 5 28.84 9.49 -7.52
CA VAL A 5 27.86 9.65 -8.61
C VAL A 5 28.45 10.61 -9.65
N THR A 6 28.77 10.08 -10.84
CA THR A 6 29.44 10.86 -11.89
C THR A 6 28.45 11.77 -12.63
N ASP A 7 28.95 12.87 -13.18
CA ASP A 7 28.14 13.81 -13.97
C ASP A 7 27.46 13.14 -15.19
N GLN A 8 28.14 12.15 -15.77
CA GLN A 8 27.66 11.36 -16.90
C GLN A 8 26.43 10.52 -16.52
N VAL A 9 26.43 9.90 -15.32
CA VAL A 9 25.30 9.12 -14.81
C VAL A 9 24.08 10.02 -14.61
N VAL A 10 24.26 11.22 -14.04
CA VAL A 10 23.16 12.19 -13.87
C VAL A 10 22.56 12.58 -15.22
N LYS A 11 23.39 12.88 -16.22
CA LYS A 11 22.92 13.24 -17.57
C LYS A 11 22.18 12.08 -18.26
N LYS A 12 22.70 10.86 -18.13
CA LYS A 12 22.08 9.64 -18.66
C LYS A 12 20.70 9.41 -18.04
N LEU A 13 20.61 9.44 -16.71
CA LEU A 13 19.34 9.28 -16.00
C LEU A 13 18.35 10.40 -16.36
N ALA A 14 18.81 11.65 -16.42
CA ALA A 14 17.97 12.79 -16.80
C ALA A 14 17.33 12.60 -18.19
N ARG A 15 18.12 12.14 -19.17
CA ARG A 15 17.61 11.83 -20.52
C ARG A 15 16.55 10.73 -20.49
N ARG A 16 16.79 9.63 -19.77
CA ARG A 16 15.81 8.52 -19.65
C ARG A 16 14.51 8.98 -19.00
N LEU A 17 14.60 9.85 -18.00
CA LEU A 17 13.44 10.35 -17.26
C LEU A 17 12.73 11.54 -17.93
N GLY A 18 13.22 12.03 -19.06
CA GLY A 18 12.66 13.22 -19.73
C GLY A 18 12.75 14.49 -18.87
N THR A 19 13.85 14.66 -18.13
CA THR A 19 14.08 15.82 -17.25
C THR A 19 15.46 16.42 -17.46
N SER A 20 15.76 17.55 -16.82
CA SER A 20 17.09 18.17 -16.90
C SER A 20 18.04 17.61 -15.84
N ALA A 21 19.33 17.51 -16.18
CA ALA A 21 20.36 17.11 -15.22
C ALA A 21 20.41 18.08 -14.01
N GLN A 22 20.14 19.37 -14.24
CA GLN A 22 20.04 20.38 -13.18
C GLN A 22 18.89 20.08 -12.22
N ALA A 23 17.72 19.64 -12.71
CA ALA A 23 16.59 19.28 -11.86
C ALA A 23 16.94 18.09 -10.95
N ILE A 24 17.63 17.08 -11.47
CA ILE A 24 18.13 15.95 -10.67
C ILE A 24 19.10 16.45 -9.60
N ARG A 25 20.14 17.21 -9.97
CA ARG A 25 21.13 17.74 -9.01
C ARG A 25 20.47 18.56 -7.90
N MET A 26 19.50 19.39 -8.24
CA MET A 26 18.78 20.22 -7.28
C MET A 26 18.01 19.36 -6.25
N VAL A 27 17.36 18.27 -6.68
CA VAL A 27 16.60 17.42 -5.76
C VAL A 27 17.47 16.42 -4.99
N THR A 28 18.71 16.18 -5.42
CA THR A 28 19.67 15.35 -4.69
C THR A 28 20.60 16.15 -3.77
N ASP A 29 20.61 17.48 -3.88
CA ASP A 29 21.32 18.34 -2.94
C ASP A 29 20.70 18.21 -1.52
N PRO A 30 21.48 17.79 -0.51
CA PRO A 30 21.00 17.66 0.88
C PRO A 30 20.45 18.97 1.47
N LYS A 31 20.89 20.14 0.98
CA LYS A 31 20.42 21.44 1.43
C LYS A 31 18.99 21.73 0.95
N THR A 32 18.55 21.07 -0.13
CA THR A 32 17.22 21.29 -0.69
C THR A 32 16.17 20.54 0.13
N GLN A 33 15.23 21.27 0.71
CA GLN A 33 14.07 20.70 1.39
C GLN A 33 13.06 20.15 0.36
N ASN A 34 13.26 18.92 -0.12
CA ASN A 34 12.45 18.34 -1.22
C ASN A 34 11.11 17.74 -0.80
N TYR A 35 10.76 17.79 0.48
CA TYR A 35 9.55 17.20 1.03
C TYR A 35 8.74 18.22 1.84
N ARG A 36 7.41 18.12 1.77
CA ARG A 36 6.46 18.76 2.68
C ARG A 36 6.07 17.74 3.74
N VAL A 37 6.27 18.09 5.01
CA VAL A 37 5.98 17.21 6.14
C VAL A 37 4.76 17.71 6.87
N TYR A 38 3.77 16.85 7.06
CA TYR A 38 2.56 17.19 7.80
C TYR A 38 1.92 15.95 8.41
N VAL A 39 1.11 16.16 9.46
CA VAL A 39 0.37 15.08 10.10
C VAL A 39 -1.04 15.02 9.52
N GLN A 40 -1.35 13.93 8.82
CA GLN A 40 -2.71 13.65 8.39
C GLN A 40 -3.48 12.94 9.51
N ARG A 41 -4.68 13.44 9.81
CA ARG A 41 -5.59 12.82 10.80
C ARG A 41 -6.71 12.06 10.07
N GLN A 42 -6.93 10.81 10.45
CA GLN A 42 -8.12 10.05 10.10
C GLN A 42 -8.76 9.52 11.38
N GLY A 43 -9.79 10.22 11.85
CA GLY A 43 -10.34 10.02 13.19
C GLY A 43 -9.26 10.21 14.26
N ARG A 44 -9.02 9.21 15.10
CA ARG A 44 -7.98 9.22 16.13
C ARG A 44 -6.57 8.87 15.62
N LYS A 45 -6.44 8.33 14.39
CA LYS A 45 -5.14 7.94 13.82
C LYS A 45 -4.41 9.16 13.28
N LYS A 46 -3.15 9.33 13.68
CA LYS A 46 -2.21 10.32 13.14
C LYS A 46 -1.22 9.59 12.23
N ARG A 47 -0.97 10.13 11.03
CA ARG A 47 0.05 9.63 10.10
C ARG A 47 0.96 10.76 9.69
N LEU A 48 2.27 10.56 9.82
CA LEU A 48 3.26 11.49 9.29
C LEU A 48 3.35 11.27 7.78
N ILE A 49 3.02 12.31 7.01
CA ILE A 49 3.13 12.31 5.55
C ILE A 49 4.34 13.13 5.16
N GLU A 50 5.14 12.58 4.25
CA GLU A 50 6.36 13.14 3.70
C GLU A 50 6.16 13.26 2.19
N ALA A 51 5.38 14.27 1.78
CA ALA A 51 4.99 14.42 0.39
C ALA A 51 6.10 15.12 -0.41
N PRO A 52 6.61 14.54 -1.50
CA PRO A 52 7.63 15.19 -2.33
C PRO A 52 7.09 16.47 -2.96
N LYS A 53 7.94 17.50 -3.04
CA LYS A 53 7.67 18.74 -3.76
C LYS A 53 7.60 18.47 -5.28
N VAL A 54 7.06 19.45 -6.02
CA VAL A 54 6.67 19.31 -7.43
C VAL A 54 7.76 18.68 -8.31
N ILE A 55 9.01 19.14 -8.21
CA ILE A 55 10.09 18.67 -9.08
C ILE A 55 10.47 17.22 -8.75
N LEU A 56 10.74 16.90 -7.48
CA LEU A 56 11.03 15.53 -7.07
C LEU A 56 9.85 14.59 -7.38
N LYS A 57 8.61 15.03 -7.16
CA LYS A 57 7.41 14.24 -7.46
C LYS A 57 7.30 13.90 -8.95
N ARG A 58 7.66 14.83 -9.84
CA ARG A 58 7.69 14.59 -11.30
C ARG A 58 8.77 13.57 -11.66
N ILE A 59 9.97 13.71 -11.11
CA ILE A 59 11.08 12.76 -11.32
C ILE A 59 10.69 11.36 -10.83
N GLN A 60 10.12 11.24 -9.64
CA GLN A 60 9.65 9.98 -9.07
C GLN A 60 8.53 9.34 -9.90
N ARG A 61 7.60 10.13 -10.46
CA ARG A 61 6.59 9.60 -11.40
C ARG A 61 7.24 9.06 -12.66
N SER A 62 8.17 9.80 -13.26
CA SER A 62 8.90 9.35 -14.44
C SER A 62 9.69 8.06 -14.16
N LEU A 63 10.34 7.94 -12.99
CA LEU A 63 10.99 6.70 -12.56
C LEU A 63 10.01 5.53 -12.46
N LEU A 64 8.85 5.75 -11.84
CA LEU A 64 7.81 4.72 -11.76
C LEU A 64 7.37 4.27 -13.14
N ASP A 65 7.04 5.21 -14.03
CA ASP A 65 6.43 4.93 -15.31
C ASP A 65 7.43 4.32 -16.31
N THR A 66 8.68 4.77 -16.32
CA THR A 66 9.71 4.38 -17.31
C THR A 66 10.65 3.29 -16.86
N THR A 67 10.81 3.09 -15.55
CA THR A 67 11.81 2.17 -15.00
C THR A 67 11.13 1.05 -14.21
N PHE A 68 10.34 1.39 -13.18
CA PHE A 68 9.85 0.39 -12.24
C PHE A 68 8.59 -0.37 -12.68
N SER A 69 7.78 0.20 -13.56
CA SER A 69 6.50 -0.37 -14.02
C SER A 69 6.62 -1.71 -14.75
N HIS A 70 7.80 -2.03 -15.28
CA HIS A 70 8.08 -3.30 -15.99
C HIS A 70 8.13 -4.51 -15.06
N GLU A 71 8.47 -4.30 -13.78
CA GLU A 71 8.49 -5.35 -12.77
C GLU A 71 7.16 -5.39 -12.03
N HIS A 72 6.61 -6.58 -11.90
CA HIS A 72 5.31 -6.78 -11.28
C HIS A 72 5.46 -7.22 -9.81
N PRO A 73 4.70 -6.62 -8.88
CA PRO A 73 4.53 -7.16 -7.54
C PRO A 73 4.07 -8.61 -7.54
N SER A 74 4.23 -9.26 -6.38
CA SER A 74 3.70 -10.60 -6.15
C SER A 74 2.23 -10.73 -6.55
N THR A 75 1.86 -11.93 -6.99
CA THR A 75 0.48 -12.25 -7.40
C THR A 75 -0.52 -12.16 -6.23
N TRP A 76 -0.04 -12.29 -4.99
CA TRP A 76 -0.82 -12.12 -3.76
C TRP A 76 -1.00 -10.65 -3.35
N SER A 77 -0.29 -9.69 -3.98
CA SER A 77 -0.43 -8.27 -3.69
C SER A 77 -1.58 -7.62 -4.46
N HIS A 78 -2.51 -7.03 -3.71
CA HIS A 78 -3.65 -6.27 -4.23
C HIS A 78 -3.54 -4.76 -3.95
N GLY A 79 -2.76 -4.36 -2.94
CA GLY A 79 -2.58 -2.96 -2.59
C GLY A 79 -1.69 -2.28 -3.60
N PHE A 80 -2.10 -1.14 -4.14
CA PHE A 80 -1.34 -0.36 -5.12
C PHE A 80 -1.02 -1.07 -6.45
N CYS A 81 -1.66 -2.21 -6.73
CA CYS A 81 -1.48 -2.93 -7.98
C CYS A 81 -2.55 -2.52 -9.01
N LEU A 82 -2.15 -2.33 -10.27
CA LEU A 82 -3.07 -2.03 -11.36
C LEU A 82 -4.09 -3.16 -11.52
N GLY A 83 -5.38 -2.81 -11.74
CA GLY A 83 -6.46 -3.79 -11.86
C GLY A 83 -6.86 -4.49 -10.55
N ARG A 84 -6.15 -4.24 -9.44
CA ARG A 84 -6.52 -4.75 -8.11
C ARG A 84 -7.17 -3.65 -7.28
N SER A 85 -7.97 -4.06 -6.32
CA SER A 85 -8.71 -3.14 -5.45
C SER A 85 -8.97 -3.81 -4.11
N ILE A 86 -9.55 -3.06 -3.18
CA ILE A 86 -10.02 -3.65 -1.93
C ILE A 86 -11.10 -4.72 -2.17
N PHE A 87 -11.81 -4.67 -3.32
CA PHE A 87 -12.82 -5.67 -3.69
C PHE A 87 -12.17 -6.98 -4.10
N SER A 88 -11.16 -6.92 -4.98
CA SER A 88 -10.45 -8.12 -5.42
C SER A 88 -9.64 -8.74 -4.29
N HIS A 89 -9.20 -7.96 -3.30
CA HIS A 89 -8.59 -8.48 -2.08
C HIS A 89 -9.62 -9.20 -1.21
N ALA A 90 -10.72 -8.53 -0.85
CA ALA A 90 -11.71 -9.08 0.07
C ALA A 90 -12.48 -10.28 -0.50
N VAL A 91 -12.65 -10.39 -1.81
CA VAL A 91 -13.50 -11.44 -2.43
C VAL A 91 -12.93 -12.84 -2.19
N LEU A 92 -11.60 -12.95 -2.16
CA LEU A 92 -10.87 -14.21 -1.94
C LEU A 92 -11.21 -14.86 -0.58
N HIS A 93 -11.62 -14.04 0.38
CA HIS A 93 -11.90 -14.44 1.76
C HIS A 93 -13.40 -14.52 2.08
N THR A 94 -14.26 -14.56 1.06
CA THR A 94 -15.71 -14.65 1.27
C THR A 94 -16.17 -16.06 1.59
N ARG A 95 -17.18 -16.17 2.47
CA ARG A 95 -17.82 -17.44 2.86
C ARG A 95 -16.82 -18.49 3.40
N LYS A 96 -15.90 -18.05 4.25
CA LYS A 96 -14.87 -18.91 4.86
C LYS A 96 -15.17 -19.16 6.33
N ASP A 97 -14.80 -20.32 6.85
CA ASP A 97 -15.01 -20.67 8.25
C ASP A 97 -14.22 -19.77 9.19
N VAL A 98 -13.01 -19.40 8.76
CA VAL A 98 -12.07 -18.58 9.52
C VAL A 98 -11.44 -17.55 8.59
N VAL A 99 -11.39 -16.31 9.07
CA VAL A 99 -10.62 -15.23 8.45
C VAL A 99 -9.68 -14.67 9.50
N VAL A 100 -8.39 -14.61 9.18
CA VAL A 100 -7.36 -14.01 10.02
C VAL A 100 -6.79 -12.80 9.27
N THR A 101 -6.73 -11.65 9.93
CA THR A 101 -6.07 -10.46 9.38
C THR A 101 -4.92 -10.04 10.28
N MET A 102 -3.77 -9.73 9.69
CA MET A 102 -2.57 -9.26 10.37
C MET A 102 -2.10 -7.98 9.70
N ASP A 103 -1.60 -7.01 10.45
CA ASP A 103 -1.19 -5.70 9.92
C ASP A 103 0.29 -5.48 10.18
N ILE A 104 1.05 -5.07 9.17
CA ILE A 104 2.47 -4.76 9.31
C ILE A 104 2.63 -3.37 9.93
N LYS A 105 3.34 -3.32 11.06
CA LYS A 105 3.62 -2.06 11.76
C LYS A 105 4.51 -1.18 10.89
N ASP A 106 4.11 0.08 10.75
CA ASP A 106 4.89 1.15 10.09
C ASP A 106 5.47 0.75 8.73
N PHE A 107 4.66 0.08 7.90
CA PHE A 107 5.08 -0.58 6.65
C PHE A 107 6.08 0.22 5.79
N PHE A 108 5.71 1.43 5.34
CA PHE A 108 6.62 2.24 4.52
C PHE A 108 7.92 2.62 5.26
N PRO A 109 7.87 3.17 6.49
CA PRO A 109 9.08 3.37 7.27
C PRO A 109 9.96 2.14 7.50
N SER A 110 9.38 0.93 7.56
CA SER A 110 10.11 -0.33 7.73
C SER A 110 10.83 -0.81 6.45
N VAL A 111 10.50 -0.25 5.29
CA VAL A 111 11.23 -0.48 4.04
C VAL A 111 12.40 0.50 3.96
N ASP A 112 13.56 0.04 4.43
CA ASP A 112 14.81 0.79 4.47
C ASP A 112 15.67 0.58 3.21
N SER A 113 16.74 1.37 3.08
CA SER A 113 17.67 1.33 1.96
C SER A 113 18.33 -0.04 1.76
N LEU A 114 18.55 -0.82 2.82
CA LEU A 114 19.13 -2.17 2.70
C LEU A 114 18.16 -3.11 2.00
N LYS A 115 16.86 -3.03 2.34
CA LYS A 115 15.81 -3.81 1.69
C LYS A 115 15.52 -3.35 0.26
N ILE A 116 15.65 -2.05 -0.01
CA ILE A 116 15.41 -1.46 -1.34
C ILE A 116 16.55 -1.76 -2.31
N HIS A 117 17.79 -1.86 -1.81
CA HIS A 117 18.97 -1.97 -2.66
C HIS A 117 18.93 -3.17 -3.65
N PRO A 118 18.61 -4.41 -3.22
CA PRO A 118 18.48 -5.54 -4.14
C PRO A 118 17.43 -5.29 -5.24
N VAL A 119 16.32 -4.63 -4.91
CA VAL A 119 15.27 -4.28 -5.87
C VAL A 119 15.78 -3.23 -6.86
N LEU A 120 16.51 -2.19 -6.42
CA LEU A 120 17.07 -1.22 -7.36
C LEU A 120 18.16 -1.80 -8.27
N ARG A 121 18.91 -2.78 -7.76
CA ARG A 121 19.95 -3.47 -8.52
C ARG A 121 19.41 -4.27 -9.71
N SER A 122 18.16 -4.74 -9.66
CA SER A 122 17.53 -5.38 -10.83
C SER A 122 17.20 -4.40 -11.95
N PHE A 123 17.04 -3.10 -11.65
CA PHE A 123 16.76 -2.06 -12.64
C PHE A 123 18.02 -1.38 -13.18
N SER A 124 19.12 -1.38 -12.43
CA SER A 124 20.39 -0.80 -12.87
C SER A 124 21.58 -1.57 -12.28
N PRO A 125 22.43 -2.18 -13.13
CA PRO A 125 23.67 -2.81 -12.67
C PRO A 125 24.77 -1.78 -12.33
N ASP A 126 24.64 -0.53 -12.79
CA ASP A 126 25.57 0.56 -12.50
C ASP A 126 25.33 1.07 -11.07
N GLU A 127 26.33 0.88 -10.20
CA GLU A 127 26.32 1.26 -8.79
C GLU A 127 26.13 2.77 -8.58
N SER A 128 26.70 3.61 -9.45
CA SER A 128 26.53 5.06 -9.38
C SER A 128 25.09 5.47 -9.70
N GLU A 129 24.47 4.80 -10.68
CA GLU A 129 23.08 5.04 -11.05
C GLU A 129 22.12 4.52 -9.96
N LEU A 130 22.43 3.38 -9.34
CA LEU A 130 21.69 2.83 -8.21
C LEU A 130 21.70 3.78 -7.01
N GLN A 131 22.86 4.32 -6.64
CA GLN A 131 22.98 5.31 -5.56
C GLN A 131 22.15 6.56 -5.84
N LEU A 132 22.17 7.04 -7.08
CA LEU A 132 21.35 8.17 -7.49
C LEU A 132 19.84 7.86 -7.38
N MET A 133 19.40 6.69 -7.84
CA MET A 133 18.01 6.23 -7.66
C MET A 133 17.64 6.13 -6.18
N MET A 134 18.52 5.57 -5.35
CA MET A 134 18.31 5.44 -3.90
C MET A 134 18.05 6.81 -3.25
N GLN A 135 18.83 7.84 -3.60
CA GLN A 135 18.63 9.21 -3.13
C GLN A 135 17.30 9.81 -3.59
N LEU A 136 16.85 9.47 -4.80
CA LEU A 136 15.59 9.98 -5.37
C LEU A 136 14.36 9.30 -4.76
N VAL A 137 14.44 8.03 -4.35
CA VAL A 137 13.27 7.26 -3.89
C VAL A 137 13.17 7.15 -2.37
N THR A 138 14.24 7.42 -1.64
CA THR A 138 14.25 7.37 -0.18
C THR A 138 14.33 8.75 0.46
N ARG A 139 13.95 8.79 1.74
CA ARG A 139 14.20 9.91 2.63
C ARG A 139 14.64 9.36 3.97
N ASN A 140 15.76 9.84 4.50
CA ASN A 140 16.36 9.33 5.74
C ASN A 140 16.54 7.80 5.70
N GLY A 141 16.98 7.26 4.56
CA GLY A 141 17.26 5.83 4.38
C GLY A 141 16.03 4.92 4.35
N ARG A 142 14.81 5.45 4.18
CA ARG A 142 13.56 4.66 4.10
C ARG A 142 12.58 5.21 3.08
N LEU A 143 11.56 4.43 2.73
CA LEU A 143 10.49 4.92 1.86
C LEU A 143 9.64 6.00 2.57
N PRO A 144 9.50 7.20 1.96
CA PRO A 144 8.64 8.24 2.49
C PRO A 144 7.16 7.94 2.21
N GLN A 145 6.30 8.23 3.18
CA GLN A 145 4.84 8.13 3.00
C GLN A 145 4.35 9.29 2.14
N GLY A 146 3.89 9.00 0.93
CA GLY A 146 3.34 10.00 0.00
C GLY A 146 4.15 10.22 -1.28
N ALA A 147 5.32 9.58 -1.41
CA ALA A 147 6.03 9.58 -2.69
C ALA A 147 5.38 8.62 -3.71
N PRO A 148 5.36 8.96 -5.01
CA PRO A 148 4.78 8.13 -6.06
C PRO A 148 5.41 6.74 -6.19
N THR A 149 6.72 6.61 -5.95
CA THR A 149 7.46 5.35 -6.10
C THR A 149 7.31 4.40 -4.91
N SER A 150 7.10 4.95 -3.70
CA SER A 150 7.07 4.16 -2.46
C SER A 150 6.09 2.98 -2.51
N PRO A 151 4.84 3.12 -2.98
CA PRO A 151 3.89 2.01 -3.02
C PRO A 151 4.38 0.81 -3.85
N HIS A 152 4.92 1.07 -5.03
CA HIS A 152 5.40 0.03 -5.95
C HIS A 152 6.68 -0.61 -5.41
N LEU A 153 7.65 0.18 -4.96
CA LEU A 153 8.90 -0.33 -4.38
C LEU A 153 8.64 -1.15 -3.11
N ALA A 154 7.74 -0.70 -2.24
CA ALA A 154 7.37 -1.47 -1.05
C ALA A 154 6.76 -2.84 -1.42
N ASN A 155 5.96 -2.89 -2.48
CA ASN A 155 5.42 -4.13 -2.99
C ASN A 155 6.49 -5.07 -3.56
N LEU A 156 7.43 -4.55 -4.35
CA LEU A 156 8.54 -5.35 -4.90
C LEU A 156 9.45 -5.90 -3.81
N VAL A 157 9.77 -5.08 -2.79
CA VAL A 157 10.53 -5.51 -1.61
C VAL A 157 9.81 -6.64 -0.87
N PHE A 158 8.48 -6.57 -0.79
CA PHE A 158 7.70 -7.56 -0.06
C PHE A 158 7.38 -8.82 -0.89
N SER A 159 7.58 -8.81 -2.21
CA SER A 159 7.30 -9.95 -3.08
C SER A 159 7.92 -11.29 -2.64
N PRO A 160 9.23 -11.39 -2.34
CA PRO A 160 9.82 -12.64 -1.85
C PRO A 160 9.25 -13.08 -0.49
N ILE A 161 8.77 -12.13 0.31
CA ILE A 161 8.12 -12.40 1.61
C ILE A 161 6.73 -12.98 1.38
N ASP A 162 5.97 -12.44 0.42
CA ASP A 162 4.68 -13.00 0.00
C ASP A 162 4.83 -14.45 -0.48
N GLU A 163 5.85 -14.74 -1.28
CA GLU A 163 6.16 -16.09 -1.75
C GLU A 163 6.52 -17.04 -0.59
N ALA A 164 7.32 -16.58 0.37
CA ALA A 164 7.65 -17.35 1.56
C ALA A 164 6.41 -17.65 2.41
N ILE A 165 5.54 -16.66 2.64
CA ILE A 165 4.27 -16.81 3.35
C ILE A 165 3.38 -17.81 2.61
N ALA A 166 3.15 -17.61 1.32
CA ALA A 166 2.26 -18.45 0.52
C ALA A 166 2.71 -19.91 0.50
N ARG A 167 4.02 -20.16 0.34
CA ARG A 167 4.59 -21.52 0.41
C ARG A 167 4.42 -22.14 1.79
N SER A 168 4.62 -21.37 2.86
CA SER A 168 4.59 -21.90 4.23
C SER A 168 3.17 -22.22 4.70
N VAL A 169 2.17 -21.44 4.28
CA VAL A 169 0.77 -21.70 4.65
C VAL A 169 0.10 -22.73 3.73
N GLY A 170 0.69 -22.98 2.55
CA GLY A 170 0.27 -24.00 1.60
C GLY A 170 -1.18 -23.86 1.14
N THR A 171 -1.81 -24.99 0.82
CA THR A 171 -3.21 -25.04 0.36
C THR A 171 -4.23 -24.89 1.49
N ARG A 172 -3.79 -24.94 2.76
CA ARG A 172 -4.66 -24.82 3.94
C ARG A 172 -5.27 -23.42 4.06
N TRP A 173 -4.53 -22.40 3.63
CA TRP A 173 -4.92 -21.00 3.76
C TRP A 173 -4.88 -20.30 2.41
N VAL A 174 -5.99 -19.64 2.07
CA VAL A 174 -5.98 -18.60 1.04
C VAL A 174 -5.30 -17.38 1.63
N TYR A 175 -4.24 -16.90 0.99
CA TYR A 175 -3.50 -15.71 1.38
C TYR A 175 -3.70 -14.59 0.35
N SER A 176 -3.84 -13.35 0.82
CA SER A 176 -3.65 -12.17 0.00
C SER A 176 -3.22 -10.97 0.86
N ARG A 177 -2.65 -9.94 0.22
CA ARG A 177 -2.14 -8.74 0.90
C ARG A 177 -2.65 -7.47 0.24
N TYR A 178 -3.07 -6.50 1.04
CA TYR A 178 -3.38 -5.14 0.61
C TYR A 178 -2.52 -4.13 1.35
N ALA A 179 -1.40 -3.72 0.73
CA ALA A 179 -0.39 -2.89 1.35
C ALA A 179 0.16 -3.54 2.64
N ASP A 180 -0.16 -2.98 3.80
CA ASP A 180 0.21 -3.47 5.14
C ASP A 180 -0.77 -4.52 5.72
N ASP A 181 -1.96 -4.68 5.14
CA ASP A 181 -3.01 -5.60 5.61
C ASP A 181 -2.85 -6.98 4.96
N LEU A 182 -2.39 -7.96 5.73
CA LEU A 182 -2.33 -9.38 5.36
C LEU A 182 -3.67 -10.04 5.71
N ALA A 183 -4.26 -10.77 4.76
CA ALA A 183 -5.49 -11.52 4.98
C ALA A 183 -5.30 -13.00 4.65
N PHE A 184 -5.83 -13.84 5.54
CA PHE A 184 -5.81 -15.28 5.44
C PHE A 184 -7.22 -15.82 5.65
N SER A 185 -7.58 -16.86 4.93
CA SER A 185 -8.83 -17.58 5.20
C SER A 185 -8.75 -19.06 4.87
N GLY A 186 -9.33 -19.89 5.73
CA GLY A 186 -9.17 -21.34 5.66
C GLY A 186 -9.65 -21.99 6.94
N HIS A 187 -8.90 -22.99 7.41
CA HIS A 187 -9.24 -23.81 8.57
C HIS A 187 -8.06 -23.88 9.55
N ASP A 188 -8.33 -24.27 10.80
CA ASP A 188 -7.34 -24.43 11.88
C ASP A 188 -6.13 -25.31 11.49
N PRO A 189 -4.99 -25.20 12.21
CA PRO A 189 -4.72 -24.37 13.41
C PRO A 189 -4.37 -22.90 13.10
N VAL A 190 -5.04 -21.96 13.77
CA VAL A 190 -4.86 -20.51 13.59
C VAL A 190 -3.59 -19.97 14.28
N ASP A 191 -3.27 -20.51 15.45
CA ASP A 191 -2.05 -20.22 16.21
C ASP A 191 -0.80 -20.51 15.38
N MET A 192 -0.72 -21.70 14.78
CA MET A 192 0.39 -22.07 13.89
C MET A 192 0.52 -21.12 12.70
N LEU A 193 -0.60 -20.67 12.11
CA LEU A 193 -0.58 -19.67 11.04
C LEU A 193 0.04 -18.36 11.54
N ILE A 194 -0.44 -17.85 12.68
CA ILE A 194 0.02 -16.56 13.23
C ILE A 194 1.51 -16.62 13.56
N ASP A 195 1.98 -17.70 14.17
CA ASP A 195 3.38 -17.87 14.54
C ASP A 195 4.28 -17.95 13.30
N THR A 196 3.91 -18.79 12.33
CA THR A 196 4.64 -18.96 11.07
C THR A 196 4.77 -17.64 10.31
N VAL A 197 3.66 -16.92 10.14
CA VAL A 197 3.66 -15.64 9.42
C VAL A 197 4.44 -14.58 10.19
N SER A 198 4.30 -14.53 11.53
CA SER A 198 5.03 -13.57 12.35
C SER A 198 6.54 -13.80 12.29
N GLU A 199 6.98 -15.06 12.30
CA GLU A 199 8.37 -15.43 12.15
C GLU A 199 8.94 -15.04 10.79
N ILE A 200 8.24 -15.35 9.69
CA ILE A 200 8.68 -14.98 8.34
C ILE A 200 8.82 -13.46 8.22
N VAL A 201 7.83 -12.71 8.70
CA VAL A 201 7.84 -11.24 8.65
C VAL A 201 8.98 -10.68 9.51
N LEU A 202 9.22 -11.24 10.70
CA LEU A 202 10.30 -10.81 11.59
C LEU A 202 11.69 -11.08 11.01
N ARG A 203 11.93 -12.27 10.47
CA ARG A 203 13.20 -12.65 9.82
C ARG A 203 13.57 -11.73 8.66
N ASN A 204 12.57 -11.12 8.00
CA ASN A 204 12.76 -10.15 6.91
C ASN A 204 12.80 -8.68 7.40
N GLY A 205 12.91 -8.44 8.70
CA GLY A 205 13.08 -7.11 9.28
C GLY A 205 11.80 -6.25 9.31
N PHE A 206 10.63 -6.89 9.34
CA PHE A 206 9.33 -6.26 9.57
C PHE A 206 8.74 -6.72 10.90
N CYS A 207 7.67 -6.07 11.36
CA CYS A 207 6.98 -6.47 12.59
C CYS A 207 5.47 -6.49 12.39
N ILE A 208 4.80 -7.50 12.95
CA ILE A 208 3.35 -7.56 13.01
C ILE A 208 2.84 -6.67 14.15
N ALA A 209 1.83 -5.87 13.86
CA ALA A 209 1.08 -5.11 14.85
C ALA A 209 0.11 -6.06 15.58
N THR A 210 0.59 -6.79 16.60
CA THR A 210 -0.19 -7.79 17.36
C THR A 210 -1.56 -7.28 17.83
N LYS A 211 -1.65 -6.03 18.31
CA LYS A 211 -2.92 -5.38 18.72
C LYS A 211 -3.94 -5.21 17.58
N LYS A 212 -3.52 -5.35 16.32
CA LYS A 212 -4.37 -5.28 15.13
C LYS A 212 -4.61 -6.65 14.50
N THR A 213 -3.95 -7.71 14.96
CA THR A 213 -4.25 -9.09 14.54
C THR A 213 -5.68 -9.45 14.97
N ARG A 214 -6.47 -10.02 14.05
CA ARG A 214 -7.86 -10.43 14.33
C ARG A 214 -8.11 -11.82 13.77
N VAL A 215 -8.70 -12.67 14.60
CA VAL A 215 -9.21 -13.99 14.21
C VAL A 215 -10.74 -13.89 14.21
N MET A 216 -11.36 -14.21 13.08
CA MET A 216 -12.80 -14.04 12.88
C MET A 216 -13.40 -15.35 12.36
N ARG A 217 -14.14 -16.05 13.23
CA ARG A 217 -14.90 -17.25 12.87
C ARG A 217 -16.20 -16.90 12.16
N GLN A 218 -16.77 -17.84 11.40
CA GLN A 218 -17.96 -17.62 10.57
C GLN A 218 -19.20 -17.09 11.31
N HIS A 219 -19.38 -17.46 12.59
CA HIS A 219 -20.48 -16.99 13.43
C HIS A 219 -20.28 -15.54 13.92
N HIS A 220 -19.05 -15.04 13.87
CA HIS A 220 -18.72 -13.64 14.12
C HIS A 220 -18.58 -12.86 12.82
N ARG A 221 -18.63 -11.53 12.91
CA ARG A 221 -18.43 -10.66 11.75
C ARG A 221 -16.99 -10.77 11.24
N GLN A 222 -16.81 -11.32 10.05
CA GLN A 222 -15.55 -11.38 9.32
C GLN A 222 -15.39 -10.15 8.44
N LYS A 223 -14.21 -9.54 8.45
CA LYS A 223 -13.95 -8.29 7.74
C LYS A 223 -12.56 -8.27 7.12
N VAL A 224 -12.48 -7.93 5.83
CA VAL A 224 -11.22 -7.69 5.11
C VAL A 224 -11.31 -6.31 4.47
N THR A 225 -10.26 -5.50 4.58
CA THR A 225 -10.15 -4.14 3.98
C THR A 225 -11.39 -3.23 4.12
N GLY A 226 -12.15 -3.37 5.22
CA GLY A 226 -13.34 -2.54 5.43
C GLY A 226 -14.68 -3.17 5.04
N LEU A 227 -14.67 -4.32 4.38
CA LEU A 227 -15.84 -5.06 3.86
C LEU A 227 -16.11 -6.29 4.71
N VAL A 228 -17.38 -6.56 4.97
CA VAL A 228 -17.85 -7.78 5.62
C VAL A 228 -17.86 -8.90 4.59
N VAL A 229 -17.28 -10.07 4.91
CA VAL A 229 -17.05 -11.15 3.94
C VAL A 229 -17.81 -12.45 4.23
N ASN A 230 -18.53 -12.55 5.36
CA ASN A 230 -19.23 -13.77 5.80
C ASN A 230 -20.08 -14.44 4.73
N ARG A 231 -20.84 -13.67 3.94
CA ARG A 231 -21.77 -14.20 2.91
C ARG A 231 -21.40 -13.76 1.48
N GLY A 232 -20.32 -13.00 1.34
CA GLY A 232 -19.97 -12.23 0.15
C GLY A 232 -19.54 -10.82 0.52
N LEU A 233 -19.20 -9.98 -0.46
CA LEU A 233 -18.67 -8.63 -0.24
C LEU A 233 -19.74 -7.64 0.24
N ASN A 234 -19.72 -7.20 1.49
CA ASN A 234 -20.79 -6.34 2.00
C ASN A 234 -20.27 -5.14 2.79
N LEU A 235 -21.00 -4.02 2.72
CA LEU A 235 -20.80 -2.92 3.66
C LEU A 235 -21.31 -3.32 5.05
N SER A 236 -20.58 -2.92 6.09
CA SER A 236 -21.05 -3.09 7.47
C SER A 236 -22.39 -2.38 7.69
N ARG A 237 -23.23 -2.94 8.56
CA ARG A 237 -24.53 -2.33 8.93
C ARG A 237 -24.36 -0.90 9.43
N GLU A 238 -23.33 -0.67 10.24
CA GLU A 238 -22.97 0.65 10.76
C GLU A 238 -22.65 1.65 9.65
N LYS A 239 -21.76 1.29 8.69
CA LYS A 239 -21.47 2.16 7.54
C LYS A 239 -22.73 2.48 6.76
N ARG A 240 -23.58 1.47 6.47
CA ARG A 240 -24.86 1.68 5.78
C ARG A 240 -25.83 2.56 6.56
N LYS A 241 -25.90 2.42 7.88
CA LYS A 241 -26.74 3.25 8.75
C LYS A 241 -26.25 4.70 8.74
N ASN A 242 -24.96 4.92 8.94
CA ASN A 242 -24.37 6.26 8.98
C ASN A 242 -24.60 7.01 7.66
N TRP A 243 -24.41 6.33 6.52
CA TRP A 243 -24.65 6.94 5.22
C TRP A 243 -26.12 7.23 4.93
N ARG A 244 -27.04 6.34 5.33
CA ARG A 244 -28.48 6.63 5.25
C ARG A 244 -28.88 7.83 6.09
N ALA A 245 -28.34 7.95 7.31
CA ALA A 245 -28.60 9.11 8.16
C ALA A 245 -28.06 10.41 7.57
N THR A 246 -26.88 10.38 6.94
CA THR A 246 -26.32 11.54 6.22
C THR A 246 -27.20 11.93 5.03
N LEU A 247 -27.62 10.98 4.20
CA LEU A 247 -28.51 11.25 3.07
C LEU A 247 -29.87 11.79 3.52
N HIS A 248 -30.44 11.22 4.59
CA HIS A 248 -31.71 11.69 5.15
C HIS A 248 -31.62 13.14 5.62
N ARG A 249 -30.58 13.50 6.39
CA ARG A 249 -30.35 14.90 6.82
C ARG A 249 -30.29 15.87 5.66
N ILE A 250 -29.56 15.51 4.61
CA ILE A 250 -29.46 16.35 3.40
C ILE A 250 -30.82 16.50 2.72
N ASN A 251 -31.59 15.42 2.64
CA ASN A 251 -32.93 15.47 2.04
C ASN A 251 -33.91 16.32 2.86
N THR A 252 -33.78 16.34 4.20
CA THR A 252 -34.70 17.07 5.08
C THR A 252 -34.29 18.51 5.38
N GLN A 253 -32.99 18.82 5.38
CA GLN A 253 -32.44 20.09 5.88
C GLN A 253 -31.53 20.78 4.85
N GLY A 254 -31.44 20.25 3.62
CA GLY A 254 -30.57 20.77 2.57
C GLY A 254 -29.10 20.40 2.74
N MET A 255 -28.28 20.75 1.74
CA MET A 255 -26.84 20.41 1.72
C MET A 255 -26.05 21.13 2.83
N GLU A 256 -26.55 22.26 3.32
CA GLU A 256 -25.93 23.09 4.37
C GLU A 256 -25.94 22.40 5.75
N ALA A 257 -26.88 21.49 6.00
CA ALA A 257 -26.92 20.67 7.20
C ALA A 257 -25.85 19.55 7.21
N ALA A 258 -25.10 19.42 6.13
CA ALA A 258 -24.02 18.46 6.00
C ALA A 258 -22.66 19.10 6.36
N GLU A 259 -21.75 18.33 6.96
CA GLU A 259 -20.39 18.82 7.23
C GLU A 259 -19.74 19.41 5.95
N PRO A 260 -18.84 20.41 6.04
CA PRO A 260 -18.24 21.07 4.86
C PRO A 260 -17.58 20.12 3.83
N HIS A 261 -17.12 18.94 4.27
CA HIS A 261 -16.54 17.91 3.40
C HIS A 261 -17.55 16.87 2.88
N CYS A 262 -18.83 17.00 3.22
CA CYS A 262 -19.85 16.00 2.94
C CYS A 262 -20.09 15.77 1.44
N PRO A 263 -20.11 16.77 0.54
CA PRO A 263 -20.29 16.52 -0.89
C PRO A 263 -19.20 15.61 -1.48
N PHE A 264 -17.93 15.87 -1.16
CA PHE A 264 -16.80 15.02 -1.61
C PHE A 264 -16.87 13.62 -0.99
N LYS A 265 -17.18 13.52 0.30
CA LYS A 265 -17.33 12.23 0.99
C LYS A 265 -18.50 11.42 0.40
N LEU A 266 -19.61 12.06 0.03
CA LEU A 266 -20.78 11.46 -0.60
C LEU A 266 -20.46 10.95 -2.00
N ASN A 267 -19.85 11.78 -2.85
CA ASN A 267 -19.45 11.37 -4.19
C ASN A 267 -18.49 10.17 -4.14
N GLY A 268 -17.52 10.21 -3.22
CA GLY A 268 -16.61 9.08 -2.98
C GLY A 268 -17.34 7.82 -2.52
N PHE A 269 -18.33 7.94 -1.64
CA PHE A 269 -19.12 6.80 -1.17
C PHE A 269 -20.08 6.25 -2.23
N ALA A 270 -20.71 7.12 -3.03
CA ALA A 270 -21.55 6.71 -4.14
C ALA A 270 -20.75 5.97 -5.21
N ALA A 271 -19.59 6.51 -5.61
CA ALA A 271 -18.65 5.85 -6.52
C ALA A 271 -18.20 4.49 -5.96
N PHE A 272 -17.89 4.43 -4.66
CA PHE A 272 -17.56 3.19 -3.98
C PHE A 272 -18.67 2.14 -4.07
N CYS A 273 -19.93 2.53 -3.78
CA CYS A 273 -21.07 1.62 -3.83
C CYS A 273 -21.34 1.12 -5.26
N LYS A 274 -21.28 2.01 -6.25
CA LYS A 274 -21.41 1.66 -7.67
C LYS A 274 -20.31 0.69 -8.09
N GLY A 275 -19.06 0.95 -7.69
CA GLY A 275 -17.93 0.04 -7.94
C GLY A 275 -18.12 -1.33 -7.30
N LEU A 276 -18.61 -1.38 -6.05
CA LEU A 276 -18.90 -2.63 -5.36
C LEU A 276 -20.04 -3.42 -6.05
N ALA A 277 -21.09 -2.76 -6.51
CA ALA A 277 -22.19 -3.40 -7.24
C ALA A 277 -21.70 -4.00 -8.57
N LYS A 278 -21.00 -3.20 -9.39
CA LYS A 278 -20.41 -3.66 -10.65
C LYS A 278 -19.43 -4.83 -10.44
N PHE A 279 -18.62 -4.76 -9.39
CA PHE A 279 -17.69 -5.85 -9.08
C PHE A 279 -18.43 -7.15 -8.73
N LYS A 280 -19.52 -7.07 -7.95
CA LYS A 280 -20.35 -8.24 -7.64
C LYS A 280 -20.99 -8.84 -8.88
N GLU A 281 -21.55 -8.02 -9.76
CA GLU A 281 -22.18 -8.48 -11.00
C GLU A 281 -21.19 -9.23 -11.89
N ALA A 282 -19.94 -8.76 -11.97
CA ALA A 282 -18.89 -9.42 -12.74
C ALA A 282 -18.33 -10.72 -12.10
N HIS A 283 -18.67 -11.00 -10.83
CA HIS A 283 -18.16 -12.16 -10.07
C HIS A 283 -19.30 -12.93 -9.37
N ALA A 284 -20.53 -12.79 -9.87
CA ALA A 284 -21.71 -13.54 -9.42
C ALA A 284 -21.80 -14.86 -10.19
#